data_AF-A0A7Y9I0H0-F1
#
_entry.id   AF-A0A7Y9I0H0-F1
#
_cell.length_a   1.000
_cell.length_b   1.000
_cell.length_c   1.000
_cell.angle_alpha   90.00
_cell.angle_beta   90.00
_cell.angle_gamma   90.00
#
_symmetry.space_group_name_H-M   'P 1'
#
loop_
_entity.id
_entity.type
_entity.pdbx_description
1 polymer ?
#
loop_
_entity_poly.entity_id
_entity_poly.type
_entity_poly.pdbx_seq_one_letter_code
_entity_poly.pdbx_strand_id
1 'polypeptide(L)'
;MLATVCFIPVSSRAQSVAQDLQQLALDYQKLSGLKSILKQMYTGYEVVDKGYGAVKSISQGSFTLQQAFLDGLMIVSPTVRQYPKVAGIINDQAMLVSEYKSAYDTFKSDPHFNPDEIGYMLNVYNNLISGSLKNLNDLSMIITDSKVRMSDADRIRAIDRIYTDSHGQLDFLRQFNNRSYAVALARSEQANDQKTLKILYGIN
;
A
#
# COMPACT_ATOMS: atom_id res chain seq x y z
N MET A 1 -46.46 41.66 63.05
CA MET A 1 -45.39 41.87 62.07
C MET A 1 -45.49 40.78 61.01
N LEU A 2 -46.02 41.10 59.82
CA LEU A 2 -46.05 40.15 58.70
C LEU A 2 -44.66 40.15 58.03
N ALA A 3 -44.00 38.99 58.00
CA ALA A 3 -42.76 38.79 57.26
C ALA A 3 -43.10 38.31 55.84
N THR A 4 -42.90 39.18 54.87
CA THR A 4 -43.08 38.93 53.44
C THR A 4 -41.93 38.04 52.95
N VAL A 5 -42.24 36.79 52.60
CA VAL A 5 -41.30 35.86 51.97
C VAL A 5 -41.08 36.29 50.52
N CYS A 6 -39.88 36.75 50.20
CA CYS A 6 -39.47 37.13 48.85
C CYS A 6 -39.04 35.86 48.09
N PHE A 7 -39.86 35.44 47.11
CA PHE A 7 -39.51 34.37 46.18
C PHE A 7 -38.48 34.90 45.17
N ILE A 8 -37.27 34.35 45.18
CA ILE A 8 -36.26 34.61 44.14
C ILE A 8 -36.60 33.72 42.94
N PRO A 9 -36.86 34.27 41.74
CA PRO A 9 -37.14 33.45 40.57
C PRO A 9 -35.86 32.73 40.15
N VAL A 10 -35.90 31.39 40.20
CA VAL A 10 -34.88 30.53 39.59
C VAL A 10 -34.95 30.76 38.08
N SER A 11 -33.87 31.29 37.50
CA SER A 11 -33.78 31.53 36.06
C SER A 11 -33.67 30.19 35.34
N SER A 12 -34.80 29.62 34.94
CA SER A 12 -34.84 28.51 33.99
C SER A 12 -34.20 29.00 32.69
N ARG A 13 -33.02 28.49 32.32
CA ARG A 13 -32.45 28.72 30.99
C ARG A 13 -33.32 27.99 29.97
N ALA A 14 -34.42 28.62 29.56
CA ALA A 14 -35.12 28.24 28.34
C ALA A 14 -34.19 28.57 27.18
N GLN A 15 -33.71 27.54 26.46
CA GLN A 15 -33.01 27.75 25.19
C GLN A 15 -33.94 28.55 24.28
N SER A 16 -33.43 29.65 23.71
CA SER A 16 -34.22 30.46 22.80
C SER A 16 -34.33 29.73 21.45
N VAL A 17 -35.45 29.91 20.75
CA VAL A 17 -35.65 29.36 19.40
C VAL A 17 -34.50 29.69 18.44
N ALA A 18 -33.83 30.84 18.66
CA ALA A 18 -32.65 31.23 17.90
C ALA A 18 -31.42 30.33 18.15
N GLN A 19 -31.22 29.86 19.38
CA GLN A 19 -30.13 28.94 19.74
C GLN A 19 -30.34 27.56 19.12
N ASP A 20 -31.58 27.06 19.13
CA ASP A 20 -31.92 25.76 18.53
C ASP A 20 -31.73 25.77 17.00
N LEU A 21 -32.13 26.85 16.33
CA LEU A 21 -31.89 27.03 14.89
C LEU A 21 -30.40 27.09 14.55
N GLN A 22 -29.60 27.76 15.39
CA GLN A 22 -28.15 27.86 15.21
C GLN A 22 -27.46 26.50 15.41
N GLN A 23 -27.92 25.72 16.39
CA GLN A 23 -27.42 24.37 16.64
C GLN A 23 -27.81 23.40 15.51
N LEU A 24 -29.05 23.46 15.02
CA LEU A 24 -29.48 22.66 13.87
C LEU A 24 -28.67 22.97 12.60
N ALA A 25 -28.37 24.25 12.34
CA ALA A 25 -27.52 24.65 11.22
C ALA A 25 -26.09 24.08 11.36
N LEU A 26 -25.52 24.11 12.56
CA LEU A 26 -24.21 23.52 12.85
C LEU A 26 -24.22 21.99 12.68
N ASP A 27 -25.26 21.32 13.15
CA ASP A 27 -25.36 19.86 13.04
C ASP A 27 -25.59 19.41 11.60
N TYR A 28 -26.31 20.20 10.79
CA TYR A 28 -26.40 19.99 9.35
C TYR A 28 -25.03 20.11 8.67
N GLN A 29 -24.21 21.11 9.05
CA GLN A 29 -22.85 21.26 8.52
C GLN A 29 -21.97 20.06 8.88
N LYS A 30 -22.00 19.60 10.15
CA LYS A 30 -21.27 18.39 10.58
C LYS A 30 -21.70 17.16 9.78
N LEU A 31 -23.01 16.95 9.64
CA LEU A 31 -23.55 15.80 8.90
C LEU A 31 -23.15 15.84 7.41
N SER A 32 -23.22 17.02 6.79
CA SER A 32 -22.78 17.21 5.41
C SER A 32 -21.29 16.89 5.26
N GLY A 33 -20.46 17.35 6.20
CA GLY A 33 -19.04 17.02 6.26
C GLY A 33 -18.78 15.52 6.37
N LEU A 34 -19.44 14.83 7.31
CA LEU A 34 -19.33 13.38 7.50
C LEU A 34 -19.76 12.60 6.24
N LYS A 35 -20.85 13.03 5.58
CA LYS A 35 -21.29 12.41 4.31
C LYS A 35 -20.27 12.59 3.20
N SER A 36 -19.65 13.76 3.11
CA SER A 36 -18.58 14.02 2.14
C SER A 36 -17.37 13.13 2.38
N ILE A 37 -16.92 13.02 3.63
CA ILE A 37 -15.83 12.12 4.03
C ILE A 37 -16.17 10.67 3.68
N LEU A 38 -17.36 10.21 4.05
CA LEU A 38 -17.80 8.85 3.76
C LEU A 38 -17.78 8.55 2.24
N LYS A 39 -18.29 9.49 1.43
CA LYS A 39 -18.24 9.38 -0.03
C LYS A 39 -16.81 9.27 -0.54
N GLN A 40 -15.91 10.12 -0.06
CA GLN A 40 -14.49 10.09 -0.44
C GLN A 40 -13.84 8.76 -0.07
N MET A 41 -14.13 8.24 1.13
CA MET A 41 -13.64 6.92 1.55
C MET A 41 -14.10 5.80 0.60
N TYR A 42 -15.40 5.74 0.27
CA TYR A 42 -15.93 4.74 -0.67
C TYR A 42 -15.26 4.82 -2.05
N THR A 43 -15.11 6.04 -2.59
CA THR A 43 -14.43 6.24 -3.86
C THR A 43 -12.96 5.81 -3.79
N GLY A 44 -12.26 6.14 -2.71
CA GLY A 44 -10.87 5.70 -2.48
C GLY A 44 -10.74 4.18 -2.46
N TYR A 45 -11.64 3.48 -1.74
CA TYR A 45 -11.66 2.01 -1.71
C TYR A 45 -11.89 1.39 -3.09
N GLU A 46 -12.79 1.96 -3.90
CA GLU A 46 -13.06 1.45 -5.26
C GLU A 46 -11.83 1.58 -6.17
N VAL A 47 -11.12 2.70 -6.11
CA VAL A 47 -9.89 2.93 -6.87
C VAL A 47 -8.80 1.94 -6.45
N VAL A 48 -8.62 1.77 -5.14
CA VAL A 48 -7.65 0.83 -4.55
C VAL A 48 -7.95 -0.61 -4.96
N ASP A 49 -9.21 -1.03 -4.86
CA ASP A 49 -9.60 -2.41 -5.15
C ASP A 49 -9.44 -2.76 -6.64
N LYS A 50 -9.91 -1.87 -7.53
CA LYS A 50 -9.72 -2.03 -8.98
C LYS A 50 -8.24 -2.00 -9.36
N GLY A 51 -7.48 -1.06 -8.79
CA GLY A 51 -6.05 -0.95 -9.05
C GLY A 51 -5.30 -2.22 -8.65
N TYR A 52 -5.57 -2.75 -7.46
CA TYR A 52 -4.95 -4.00 -7.00
C TYR A 52 -5.34 -5.19 -7.88
N GLY A 53 -6.61 -5.29 -8.27
CA GLY A 53 -7.07 -6.33 -9.19
C GLY A 53 -6.31 -6.34 -10.52
N ALA A 54 -6.09 -5.16 -11.11
CA ALA A 54 -5.30 -5.02 -12.33
C ALA A 54 -3.86 -5.51 -12.14
N VAL A 55 -3.23 -5.12 -11.03
CA VAL A 55 -1.82 -5.38 -10.74
C VAL A 55 -1.58 -6.83 -10.39
N LYS A 56 -2.51 -7.42 -9.62
CA LYS A 56 -2.55 -8.85 -9.36
C LYS A 56 -2.67 -9.65 -10.66
N SER A 57 -3.52 -9.20 -11.58
CA SER A 57 -3.71 -9.89 -12.87
C SER A 57 -2.47 -9.80 -13.75
N ILE A 58 -1.86 -8.61 -13.85
CA ILE A 58 -0.62 -8.39 -14.61
C ILE A 58 0.53 -9.22 -14.03
N SER A 59 0.75 -9.12 -12.72
CA SER A 59 1.80 -9.89 -12.05
C SER A 59 1.59 -11.39 -12.24
N GLN A 60 0.42 -11.94 -11.93
CA GLN A 60 0.19 -13.38 -12.05
C GLN A 60 0.32 -13.88 -13.50
N GLY A 61 -0.26 -13.18 -14.48
CA GLY A 61 -0.20 -13.60 -15.87
C GLY A 61 1.20 -13.53 -16.46
N SER A 62 1.83 -12.35 -16.39
CA SER A 62 3.11 -12.10 -17.05
C SER A 62 4.27 -12.85 -16.37
N PHE A 63 4.32 -12.90 -15.03
CA PHE A 63 5.37 -13.65 -14.35
C PHE A 63 5.24 -15.15 -14.58
N THR A 64 4.04 -15.72 -14.54
CA THR A 64 3.86 -17.16 -14.80
C THR A 64 4.35 -17.54 -16.20
N LEU A 65 4.03 -16.72 -17.21
CA LEU A 65 4.47 -16.96 -18.58
C LEU A 65 6.00 -16.85 -18.73
N GLN A 66 6.60 -15.81 -18.18
CA GLN A 66 8.05 -15.59 -18.26
C GLN A 66 8.84 -16.62 -17.46
N GLN A 67 8.35 -17.01 -16.28
CA GLN A 67 8.91 -18.08 -15.45
C GLN A 67 8.93 -19.39 -16.24
N ALA A 68 7.78 -19.81 -16.78
CA ALA A 68 7.68 -21.05 -17.55
C ALA A 68 8.61 -21.04 -18.78
N PHE A 69 8.74 -19.90 -19.45
CA PHE A 69 9.68 -19.73 -20.56
C PHE A 69 11.14 -19.92 -20.11
N LEU A 70 11.55 -19.23 -19.04
CA LEU A 70 12.91 -19.31 -18.52
C LEU A 70 13.23 -20.70 -17.96
N ASP A 71 12.30 -21.34 -17.27
CA ASP A 71 12.44 -22.70 -16.77
C ASP A 71 12.63 -23.68 -17.94
N GLY A 72 11.84 -23.56 -19.00
CA GLY A 72 12.02 -24.33 -20.23
C GLY A 72 13.40 -24.11 -20.87
N LEU A 73 13.87 -22.86 -20.88
CA LEU A 73 15.17 -22.48 -21.42
C LEU A 73 16.34 -23.05 -20.61
N MET A 74 16.18 -23.13 -19.28
CA MET A 74 17.14 -23.75 -18.36
C MET A 74 17.24 -25.28 -18.56
N ILE A 75 16.16 -25.92 -19.02
CA ILE A 75 16.16 -27.35 -19.34
C ILE A 75 16.96 -27.63 -20.62
N VAL A 76 16.82 -26.77 -21.64
CA VAL A 76 17.38 -27.03 -22.98
C VAL A 76 18.74 -26.39 -23.24
N SER A 77 19.17 -25.41 -22.43
CA SER A 77 20.43 -24.67 -22.65
C SER A 77 21.44 -24.82 -21.50
N PRO A 78 22.50 -25.64 -21.68
CA PRO A 78 23.54 -25.83 -20.67
C PRO A 78 24.27 -24.54 -20.26
N THR A 79 24.44 -23.60 -21.20
CA THR A 79 25.13 -22.32 -20.97
C THR A 79 24.34 -21.41 -20.04
N VAL A 80 23.01 -21.40 -20.15
CA VAL A 80 22.11 -20.59 -19.33
C VAL A 80 21.97 -21.19 -17.95
N ARG A 81 21.84 -22.52 -17.90
CA ARG A 81 21.84 -23.30 -16.67
C ARG A 81 23.10 -23.10 -15.82
N GLN A 82 24.24 -22.85 -16.47
CA GLN A 82 25.52 -22.62 -15.80
C GLN A 82 25.70 -21.19 -15.28
N TYR A 83 24.81 -20.24 -15.59
CA TYR A 83 24.96 -18.87 -15.08
C TYR A 83 24.10 -18.64 -13.83
N PRO A 84 24.68 -18.72 -12.61
CA PRO A 84 23.93 -18.77 -11.36
C PRO A 84 23.06 -17.52 -11.11
N LYS A 85 23.44 -16.38 -11.68
CA LYS A 85 22.68 -15.12 -11.56
C LYS A 85 21.31 -15.17 -12.24
N VAL A 86 21.10 -16.01 -13.26
CA VAL A 86 19.78 -16.18 -13.89
C VAL A 86 18.77 -16.71 -12.89
N ALA A 87 19.14 -17.76 -12.15
CA ALA A 87 18.30 -18.31 -11.10
C ALA A 87 18.05 -17.30 -9.97
N GLY A 88 19.05 -16.48 -9.63
CA GLY A 88 18.89 -15.40 -8.66
C GLY A 88 17.86 -14.35 -9.08
N ILE A 89 17.91 -13.87 -10.34
CA ILE A 89 16.92 -12.91 -10.88
C ILE A 89 15.50 -13.47 -10.80
N ILE A 90 15.34 -14.74 -11.14
CA ILE A 90 14.06 -15.45 -11.09
C ILE A 90 13.56 -15.57 -9.65
N ASN A 91 14.46 -15.91 -8.72
CA ASN A 91 14.13 -16.00 -7.31
C ASN A 91 13.73 -14.63 -6.73
N ASP A 92 14.47 -13.57 -7.01
CA ASP A 92 14.13 -12.22 -6.55
C ASP A 92 12.75 -11.79 -7.04
N GLN A 93 12.43 -12.09 -8.30
CA GLN A 93 11.12 -11.85 -8.91
C GLN A 93 10.01 -12.55 -8.13
N ALA A 94 10.19 -13.83 -7.82
CA ALA A 94 9.21 -14.60 -7.05
C ALA A 94 9.04 -14.03 -5.64
N MET A 95 10.14 -13.69 -4.98
CA MET A 95 10.13 -13.07 -3.65
C MET A 95 9.44 -11.71 -3.68
N LEU A 96 9.75 -10.86 -4.66
CA LEU A 96 9.12 -9.56 -4.84
C LEU A 96 7.60 -9.70 -4.96
N VAL A 97 7.12 -10.63 -5.77
CA VAL A 97 5.68 -10.90 -5.97
C VAL A 97 5.02 -11.40 -4.69
N SER A 98 5.67 -12.31 -3.97
CA SER A 98 5.14 -12.86 -2.72
C SER A 98 5.10 -11.81 -1.60
N GLU A 99 6.20 -11.08 -1.40
CA GLU A 99 6.36 -10.09 -0.34
C GLU A 99 5.43 -8.88 -0.53
N TYR A 100 5.26 -8.35 -1.75
CA TYR A 100 4.34 -7.23 -1.96
C TYR A 100 2.88 -7.64 -1.71
N LYS A 101 2.47 -8.84 -2.12
CA LYS A 101 1.09 -9.33 -1.91
C LYS A 101 0.78 -9.44 -0.43
N SER A 102 1.67 -10.09 0.31
CA SER A 102 1.54 -10.24 1.75
C SER A 102 1.50 -8.89 2.47
N ALA A 103 2.40 -7.96 2.09
CA ALA A 103 2.45 -6.64 2.70
C ALA A 103 1.20 -5.81 2.37
N TYR A 104 0.76 -5.81 1.10
CA TYR A 104 -0.44 -5.12 0.68
C TYR A 104 -1.70 -5.62 1.39
N ASP A 105 -1.88 -6.94 1.50
CA ASP A 105 -3.04 -7.52 2.20
C ASP A 105 -3.05 -7.11 3.68
N THR A 106 -1.86 -7.01 4.29
CA THR A 106 -1.71 -6.49 5.66
C THR A 106 -2.10 -5.01 5.74
N PHE A 107 -1.54 -4.15 4.89
CA PHE A 107 -1.81 -2.71 4.95
C PHE A 107 -3.27 -2.37 4.58
N LYS A 108 -3.87 -3.07 3.62
CA LYS A 108 -5.27 -2.90 3.24
C LYS A 108 -6.24 -3.19 4.39
N SER A 109 -5.88 -4.10 5.30
CA SER A 109 -6.70 -4.47 6.44
C SER A 109 -6.38 -3.69 7.72
N ASP A 110 -5.33 -2.86 7.70
CA ASP A 110 -4.89 -2.07 8.85
C ASP A 110 -5.70 -0.77 8.96
N PRO A 111 -6.42 -0.52 10.07
CA PRO A 111 -7.26 0.67 10.24
C PRO A 111 -6.46 1.98 10.37
N HIS A 112 -5.13 1.92 10.49
CA HIS A 112 -4.27 3.10 10.62
C HIS A 112 -3.84 3.67 9.26
N PHE A 113 -4.23 3.06 8.14
CA PHE A 113 -4.06 3.62 6.81
C PHE A 113 -5.39 4.05 6.22
N ASN A 114 -5.39 5.23 5.60
CA ASN A 114 -6.53 5.68 4.82
C ASN A 114 -6.45 5.16 3.35
N PRO A 115 -7.55 5.19 2.59
CA PRO A 115 -7.56 4.69 1.22
C PRO A 115 -6.55 5.37 0.28
N ASP A 116 -6.25 6.66 0.46
CA ASP A 116 -5.28 7.37 -0.38
C ASP A 116 -3.84 6.88 -0.13
N GLU A 117 -3.50 6.59 1.12
CA GLU A 117 -2.21 5.99 1.49
C GLU A 117 -2.05 4.58 0.90
N ILE A 118 -3.10 3.76 0.96
CA ILE A 118 -3.11 2.45 0.31
C ILE A 118 -2.98 2.59 -1.21
N GLY A 119 -3.65 3.58 -1.82
CA GLY A 119 -3.51 3.91 -3.23
C GLY A 119 -2.08 4.30 -3.61
N TYR A 120 -1.40 5.08 -2.77
CA TYR A 120 0.01 5.41 -2.94
C TYR A 120 0.90 4.16 -2.86
N MET A 121 0.73 3.32 -1.84
CA MET A 121 1.49 2.06 -1.72
C MET A 121 1.31 1.17 -2.94
N LEU A 122 0.07 1.06 -3.43
CA LEU A 122 -0.24 0.31 -4.64
C LEU A 122 0.52 0.85 -5.84
N ASN A 123 0.55 2.18 -6.05
CA ASN A 123 1.33 2.78 -7.14
C ASN A 123 2.83 2.47 -7.03
N VAL A 124 3.39 2.45 -5.81
CA VAL A 124 4.79 2.04 -5.59
C VAL A 124 4.99 0.59 -6.00
N TYR A 125 4.12 -0.32 -5.58
CA TYR A 125 4.19 -1.74 -5.99
C TYR A 125 4.06 -1.92 -7.49
N ASN A 126 3.20 -1.14 -8.15
CA ASN A 126 3.00 -1.20 -9.61
C ASN A 126 4.28 -0.85 -10.37
N ASN A 127 4.97 0.19 -9.92
CA ASN A 127 6.24 0.60 -10.52
C ASN A 127 7.31 -0.49 -10.35
N LEU A 128 7.39 -1.12 -9.16
CA LEU A 128 8.32 -2.23 -8.92
C LEU A 128 8.01 -3.43 -9.79
N ILE A 129 6.76 -3.87 -9.84
CA ILE A 129 6.31 -4.99 -10.67
C ILE A 129 6.57 -4.72 -12.16
N SER A 130 6.32 -3.49 -12.63
CA SER A 130 6.58 -3.13 -14.02
C SER A 130 8.08 -3.18 -14.34
N GLY A 131 8.93 -2.70 -13.43
CA GLY A 131 10.38 -2.80 -13.56
C GLY A 131 10.89 -4.23 -13.53
N SER A 132 10.36 -5.07 -12.63
CA SER A 132 10.60 -6.51 -12.57
C SER A 132 10.30 -7.23 -13.88
N LEU A 133 9.12 -6.97 -14.46
CA LEU A 133 8.71 -7.58 -15.72
C LEU A 133 9.60 -7.17 -16.88
N LYS A 134 10.07 -5.91 -16.87
CA LYS A 134 11.06 -5.43 -17.85
C LYS A 134 12.38 -6.18 -17.71
N ASN A 135 12.87 -6.37 -16.48
CA ASN A 135 14.10 -7.12 -16.22
C ASN A 135 14.01 -8.56 -16.75
N LEU A 136 12.86 -9.24 -16.56
CA LEU A 136 12.64 -10.57 -17.12
C LEU A 136 12.54 -10.60 -18.65
N ASN A 137 11.91 -9.59 -19.26
CA ASN A 137 11.86 -9.47 -20.71
C ASN A 137 13.26 -9.27 -21.31
N ASP A 138 14.06 -8.37 -20.72
CA ASP A 138 15.43 -8.12 -21.16
C ASP A 138 16.29 -9.39 -21.00
N LEU A 139 16.14 -10.09 -19.86
CA LEU A 139 16.82 -11.36 -19.62
C LEU A 139 16.45 -12.42 -20.66
N SER A 140 15.16 -12.57 -20.96
CA SER A 140 14.66 -13.48 -21.99
C SER A 140 15.27 -13.17 -23.36
N MET A 141 15.34 -11.89 -23.73
CA MET A 141 15.94 -11.45 -24.98
C MET A 141 17.45 -11.76 -25.02
N ILE A 142 18.19 -11.44 -23.97
CA ILE A 142 19.64 -11.68 -23.85
C ILE A 142 19.99 -13.16 -23.97
N ILE A 143 19.15 -14.03 -23.41
CA ILE A 143 19.36 -15.47 -23.45
C ILE A 143 18.99 -16.05 -24.82
N THR A 144 17.94 -15.53 -25.45
CA THR A 144 17.43 -16.05 -26.73
C THR A 144 18.20 -15.49 -27.93
N ASP A 145 18.84 -14.32 -27.80
CA ASP A 145 19.53 -13.67 -28.92
C ASP A 145 20.79 -14.45 -29.34
N SER A 146 20.90 -14.65 -30.65
CA SER A 146 21.97 -15.42 -31.26
C SER A 146 23.34 -14.77 -31.02
N LYS A 147 24.41 -15.58 -31.00
CA LYS A 147 25.80 -15.10 -30.85
C LYS A 147 26.26 -14.11 -31.94
N VAL A 148 25.46 -13.87 -32.98
CA VAL A 148 25.77 -12.95 -34.08
C VAL A 148 25.62 -11.47 -33.66
N ARG A 149 24.78 -11.17 -32.66
CA ARG A 149 24.47 -9.78 -32.24
C ARG A 149 25.19 -9.31 -31.00
N MET A 150 25.64 -10.23 -30.15
CA MET A 150 26.26 -9.90 -28.86
C MET A 150 27.35 -10.90 -28.51
N SER A 151 28.51 -10.40 -28.07
CA SER A 151 29.60 -11.26 -27.59
C SER A 151 29.22 -11.94 -26.27
N ASP A 152 29.86 -13.06 -25.95
CA ASP A 152 29.60 -13.76 -24.69
C ASP A 152 29.94 -12.87 -23.46
N ALA A 153 30.94 -11.99 -23.57
CA ALA A 153 31.29 -11.02 -22.53
C ALA A 153 30.23 -9.91 -22.36
N ASP A 154 29.67 -9.41 -23.45
CA ASP A 154 28.57 -8.44 -23.42
C ASP A 154 27.31 -9.05 -22.80
N ARG A 155 27.02 -10.32 -23.13
CA ARG A 155 25.91 -11.07 -22.53
C ARG A 155 26.03 -11.15 -21.02
N ILE A 156 27.20 -11.55 -20.53
CA ILE A 156 27.48 -11.67 -19.10
C ILE A 156 27.30 -10.32 -18.39
N ARG A 157 27.82 -9.23 -18.96
CA ARG A 157 27.65 -7.88 -18.40
C ARG A 157 26.18 -7.45 -18.36
N ALA A 158 25.40 -7.78 -19.40
CA ALA A 158 23.99 -7.46 -19.44
C ALA A 158 23.20 -8.24 -18.37
N ILE A 159 23.49 -9.53 -18.17
CA ILE A 159 22.87 -10.31 -17.09
C ILE A 159 23.27 -9.77 -15.71
N ASP A 160 24.53 -9.36 -15.53
CA ASP A 160 25.00 -8.79 -14.26
C ASP A 160 24.28 -7.50 -13.88
N ARG A 161 24.00 -6.65 -14.88
CA ARG A 161 23.20 -5.46 -14.68
C ARG A 161 21.78 -5.82 -14.25
N ILE A 162 21.13 -6.75 -14.97
CA ILE A 162 19.75 -7.17 -14.63
C ILE A 162 19.70 -7.79 -13.23
N TYR A 163 20.70 -8.60 -12.86
CA TYR A 163 20.82 -9.16 -11.53
C TYR A 163 20.90 -8.07 -10.45
N THR A 164 21.72 -7.06 -10.67
CA THR A 164 21.87 -5.93 -9.74
C THR A 164 20.57 -5.12 -9.63
N ASP A 165 19.93 -4.84 -10.76
CA ASP A 165 18.66 -4.10 -10.81
C ASP A 165 17.54 -4.88 -10.10
N SER A 166 17.50 -6.20 -10.28
CA SER A 166 16.56 -7.13 -9.63
C SER A 166 16.71 -7.15 -8.10
N HIS A 167 17.94 -7.33 -7.61
CA HIS A 167 18.23 -7.26 -6.18
C HIS A 167 17.86 -5.89 -5.60
N GLY A 168 18.21 -4.80 -6.30
CA GLY A 168 17.88 -3.45 -5.88
C GLY A 168 16.38 -3.19 -5.74
N GLN A 169 15.56 -3.75 -6.65
CA GLN A 169 14.10 -3.68 -6.57
C GLN A 169 13.55 -4.42 -5.35
N LEU A 170 14.06 -5.62 -5.06
CA LEU A 170 13.66 -6.41 -3.89
C LEU A 170 14.06 -5.72 -2.58
N ASP A 171 15.27 -5.17 -2.51
CA ASP A 171 15.75 -4.44 -1.34
C ASP A 171 14.94 -3.16 -1.12
N PHE A 172 14.62 -2.43 -2.19
CA PHE A 172 13.73 -1.28 -2.10
C PHE A 172 12.34 -1.68 -1.58
N LEU A 173 11.74 -2.76 -2.11
CA LEU A 173 10.45 -3.26 -1.64
C LEU A 173 10.47 -3.52 -0.14
N ARG A 174 11.48 -4.24 0.34
CA ARG A 174 11.64 -4.58 1.77
C ARG A 174 11.79 -3.34 2.62
N GLN A 175 12.62 -2.39 2.20
CA GLN A 175 12.77 -1.12 2.91
C GLN A 175 11.47 -0.32 2.96
N PHE A 176 10.75 -0.26 1.85
CA PHE A 176 9.46 0.40 1.77
C PHE A 176 8.45 -0.24 2.72
N ASN A 177 8.31 -1.57 2.68
CA ASN A 177 7.41 -2.32 3.57
C ASN A 177 7.78 -2.11 5.04
N ASN A 178 9.05 -2.20 5.39
CA ASN A 178 9.52 -1.98 6.77
C ASN A 178 9.19 -0.58 7.28
N ARG A 179 9.33 0.45 6.43
CA ARG A 179 8.94 1.82 6.79
C ARG A 179 7.41 1.93 6.98
N SER A 180 6.63 1.31 6.11
CA SER A 180 5.18 1.29 6.23
C SER A 180 4.72 0.58 7.50
N TYR A 181 5.32 -0.55 7.85
CA TYR A 181 5.07 -1.23 9.13
C TYR A 181 5.41 -0.35 10.34
N ALA A 182 6.54 0.38 10.31
CA ALA A 182 6.91 1.28 11.38
C ALA A 182 5.90 2.43 11.56
N VAL A 183 5.36 2.97 10.45
CA VAL A 183 4.29 3.99 10.49
C VAL A 183 3.01 3.42 11.10
N ALA A 184 2.61 2.21 10.69
CA ALA A 184 1.42 1.55 11.23
C ALA A 184 1.54 1.33 12.75
N LEU A 185 2.70 0.83 13.20
CA LEU A 185 2.98 0.60 14.61
C LEU A 185 2.92 1.91 15.41
N ALA A 186 3.61 2.96 14.96
CA ALA A 186 3.61 4.26 15.65
C ALA A 186 2.20 4.86 15.77
N ARG A 187 1.37 4.72 14.73
CA ARG A 187 -0.03 5.17 14.77
C ARG A 187 -0.87 4.34 15.73
N SER A 188 -0.63 3.04 15.81
CA SER A 188 -1.32 2.15 16.75
C SER A 188 -0.99 2.49 18.21
N GLU A 189 0.30 2.71 18.51
CA GLU A 189 0.76 3.16 19.82
C GLU A 189 0.11 4.49 20.18
N GLN A 190 0.15 5.48 19.28
CA GLN A 190 -0.48 6.78 19.50
C GLN A 190 -1.99 6.68 19.77
N ALA A 191 -2.70 5.81 19.04
CA ALA A 191 -4.13 5.59 19.25
C ALA A 191 -4.43 4.95 20.62
N ASN A 192 -3.56 4.06 21.09
CA ASN A 192 -3.69 3.42 22.40
C ASN A 192 -3.35 4.37 23.55
N ASP A 193 -2.32 5.20 23.39
CA ASP A 193 -1.95 6.22 24.37
C ASP A 193 -3.08 7.25 24.55
N GLN A 194 -3.68 7.71 23.44
CA GLN A 194 -4.83 8.61 23.49
C GLN A 194 -6.02 7.99 24.24
N LYS A 195 -6.31 6.71 24.00
CA LYS A 195 -7.37 5.99 24.74
C LYS A 195 -7.06 5.92 26.23
N THR A 196 -5.81 5.61 26.57
CA THR A 196 -5.37 5.51 27.96
C THR A 196 -5.46 6.85 28.68
N LEU A 197 -5.02 7.94 28.05
CA LEU A 197 -5.12 9.29 28.60
C LEU A 197 -6.57 9.72 28.80
N LYS A 198 -7.46 9.43 27.84
CA LYS A 198 -8.89 9.71 27.98
C LYS A 198 -9.50 9.01 29.21
N ILE A 199 -9.15 7.74 29.42
CA ILE A 199 -9.57 6.97 30.60
C ILE A 199 -9.02 7.60 31.89
N LEU A 200 -7.74 7.95 31.92
CA LEU A 200 -7.08 8.53 33.09
C LEU A 200 -7.66 9.90 33.48
N TYR A 201 -7.99 10.75 32.52
CA TYR A 201 -8.52 12.09 32.76
C TYR A 201 -10.06 12.15 32.78
N GLY A 202 -10.75 11.01 32.61
CA GLY A 202 -12.22 10.97 32.58
C GLY A 202 -12.84 11.74 31.42
N ILE A 203 -12.10 11.94 30.33
CA ILE A 203 -12.55 12.67 29.14
C ILE A 203 -13.17 11.64 28.19
N ASN A 204 -14.50 11.57 28.17
CA ASN A 204 -15.28 10.76 27.22
C ASN A 204 -15.38 11.45 25.86
#